data_AF-E4USL1-F1
#
_entry.id   AF-E4USL1-F1
#
_cell.length_a   1.000
_cell.length_b   1.000
_cell.length_c   1.000
_cell.angle_alpha   90.00
_cell.angle_beta   90.00
_cell.angle_gamma   90.00
#
_symmetry.space_group_name_H-M   'P 1'
#
loop_
_entity.id
_entity.type
_entity.pdbx_description
1 polymer ?
#
loop_
_entity_poly.entity_id
_entity_poly.type
_entity_poly.pdbx_seq_one_letter_code
_entity_poly.pdbx_strand_id
1 'polypeptide(L)'
;MDDKLRAYGLRPESRVLIIMTGGTICMRPSPSGFVPARGFREAVLEPSPTFNDGSAPGQLEVVVNSAGERASHVSLRTPASSYGTRVRYAVYEFDELLDSSSIDAKGWAQIARAIAWNYKLFDAFVVLHGTDSLAYTCSALSFMLQNLGKPVILTGSQTPMLQLQNDAADNLLGALVVAGHFMVPEVCLYFDGRLFRGNRTTKVAASDFAAFASPNAPPLATTSSMKTDVAWHLVRKPTSIEHFRIRTNLDTTHVACLRIFPGIQPEMVDSVLKLEGLRGLVLETFGAGNAPSGQDNRMTKVLADAIKRGIVIVNVTQCLSGSVSPVYATGMTLSRAGVVAGGDMTTEAALTKLAYLLAMHDATPESVARDMSLDLRGELSDHHHPLFRHPDGALPDRVKSLTALGYAISHGDLAQVTDIMRGGQEWLLNDHDYSGNTPLHLAATSPEISILRYFLLHGSSVHLRNNTGKTPLFLAANAGLVDHVELLRRSGAHLHADELAVAELHARRRPDIWAMAGVDLPKLNNADAAVNSSSNTNGSSSSSNGTGNGKGKD
;
A
#
# COMPACT_ATOMS: atom_id res chain seq x y z
N MET A 1 -27.37 9.26 20.47
CA MET A 1 -26.66 10.31 19.70
C MET A 1 -25.99 9.72 18.45
N ASP A 2 -25.52 8.46 18.50
CA ASP A 2 -24.91 7.72 17.38
C ASP A 2 -25.78 7.58 16.11
N ASP A 3 -27.06 7.23 16.22
CA ASP A 3 -27.88 6.96 15.03
C ASP A 3 -28.23 8.20 14.19
N LYS A 4 -28.23 9.39 14.81
CA LYS A 4 -28.44 10.64 14.06
C LYS A 4 -27.21 10.99 13.22
N LEU A 5 -25.98 10.76 13.72
CA LEU A 5 -24.75 10.98 12.96
C LEU A 5 -24.59 9.97 11.79
N ARG A 6 -25.10 8.75 11.97
CA ARG A 6 -25.21 7.73 10.90
C ARG A 6 -26.15 8.15 9.76
N ALA A 7 -27.27 8.78 10.09
CA ALA A 7 -28.24 9.28 9.11
C ALA A 7 -27.72 10.49 8.30
N TYR A 8 -26.80 11.28 8.86
CA TYR A 8 -26.18 12.44 8.20
C TYR A 8 -24.87 12.13 7.44
N GLY A 9 -24.42 10.87 7.39
CA GLY A 9 -23.22 10.48 6.61
C GLY A 9 -21.90 11.03 7.14
N LEU A 10 -21.79 11.29 8.45
CA LEU A 10 -20.68 12.05 9.04
C LEU A 10 -19.42 11.22 9.37
N ARG A 11 -19.43 9.89 9.22
CA ARG A 11 -18.17 9.13 9.19
C ARG A 11 -17.65 9.10 7.75
N PRO A 12 -16.37 9.42 7.52
CA PRO A 12 -15.79 9.34 6.19
C PRO A 12 -15.94 7.92 5.64
N GLU A 13 -16.60 7.80 4.50
CA GLU A 13 -16.70 6.55 3.75
C GLU A 13 -15.36 6.27 3.08
N SER A 14 -14.83 5.05 3.26
CA SER A 14 -13.58 4.65 2.63
C SER A 14 -13.76 4.55 1.12
N ARG A 15 -12.82 5.13 0.38
CA ARG A 15 -12.77 5.13 -1.08
C ARG A 15 -11.72 4.14 -1.55
N VAL A 16 -12.15 3.07 -2.21
CA VAL A 16 -11.25 2.04 -2.74
C VAL A 16 -11.21 2.11 -4.26
N LEU A 17 -10.02 2.05 -4.85
CA LEU A 17 -9.88 1.88 -6.30
C LEU A 17 -9.67 0.40 -6.60
N ILE A 18 -10.59 -0.18 -7.37
CA ILE A 18 -10.39 -1.51 -7.97
C ILE A 18 -9.64 -1.30 -9.28
N ILE A 19 -8.42 -1.80 -9.37
CA ILE A 19 -7.60 -1.81 -10.59
C ILE A 19 -7.74 -3.20 -11.22
N MET A 20 -8.26 -3.27 -12.44
CA MET A 20 -8.46 -4.54 -13.13
C MET A 20 -7.39 -4.74 -14.19
N THR A 21 -6.57 -5.78 -13.99
CA THR A 21 -5.51 -6.16 -14.92
C THR A 21 -5.90 -7.37 -15.76
N GLY A 22 -6.97 -8.10 -15.38
CA GLY A 22 -7.46 -9.28 -16.07
C GLY A 22 -7.64 -10.47 -15.12
N GLY A 23 -7.29 -11.66 -15.60
CA GLY A 23 -7.43 -12.92 -14.86
C GLY A 23 -8.83 -13.52 -14.87
N THR A 24 -8.91 -14.77 -14.41
CA THR A 24 -10.12 -15.62 -14.42
C THR A 24 -11.36 -14.93 -13.85
N ILE A 25 -11.19 -14.08 -12.83
CA ILE A 25 -12.28 -13.39 -12.14
C ILE A 25 -13.22 -12.63 -13.08
N CYS A 26 -12.69 -12.04 -14.15
CA CYS A 26 -13.45 -11.29 -15.14
C CYS A 26 -13.53 -11.98 -16.51
N MET A 27 -13.14 -13.26 -16.61
CA MET A 27 -13.20 -13.99 -17.88
C MET A 27 -14.62 -14.41 -18.26
N ARG A 28 -14.84 -14.60 -19.56
CA ARG A 28 -16.08 -15.18 -20.11
C ARG A 28 -15.75 -16.42 -20.97
N PRO A 29 -16.69 -17.38 -21.07
CA PRO A 29 -16.53 -18.50 -22.00
C PRO A 29 -16.43 -18.00 -23.45
N SER A 30 -15.52 -18.59 -24.22
CA SER A 30 -15.40 -18.42 -25.67
C SER A 30 -15.12 -19.79 -26.33
N PRO A 31 -15.22 -19.91 -27.67
CA PRO A 31 -14.85 -21.13 -28.38
C PRO A 31 -13.39 -21.58 -28.16
N SER A 32 -12.49 -20.66 -27.78
CA SER A 32 -11.07 -20.94 -27.53
C SER A 32 -10.72 -21.09 -26.06
N GLY A 33 -11.72 -21.24 -25.18
CA GLY A 33 -11.57 -21.26 -23.73
C GLY A 33 -12.00 -19.95 -23.07
N PHE A 34 -11.61 -19.74 -21.82
CA PHE A 34 -11.92 -18.51 -21.10
C PHE A 34 -11.04 -17.36 -21.57
N VAL A 35 -11.65 -16.21 -21.86
CA VAL A 35 -10.93 -15.00 -22.30
C VAL A 35 -11.30 -13.80 -21.41
N PRO A 36 -10.37 -12.86 -21.16
CA PRO A 36 -10.68 -11.66 -20.38
C PRO A 36 -11.82 -10.86 -21.02
N ALA A 37 -12.76 -10.36 -20.20
CA ALA A 37 -13.87 -9.54 -20.66
C ALA A 37 -13.92 -8.19 -19.93
N ARG A 38 -14.23 -7.14 -20.69
CA ARG A 38 -14.43 -5.77 -20.18
C ARG A 38 -15.88 -5.55 -19.71
N GLY A 39 -16.09 -4.43 -19.03
CA GLY A 39 -17.40 -4.04 -18.50
C GLY A 39 -17.79 -4.88 -17.29
N PHE A 40 -16.82 -5.16 -16.42
CA PHE A 40 -17.01 -5.97 -15.23
C PHE A 40 -17.91 -5.26 -14.21
N ARG A 41 -17.81 -3.93 -14.13
CA ARG A 41 -18.69 -3.12 -13.28
C ARG A 41 -20.16 -3.33 -13.65
N GLU A 42 -20.52 -3.07 -14.90
CA GLU A 42 -21.91 -3.07 -15.38
C GLU A 42 -22.47 -4.50 -15.44
N ALA A 43 -21.65 -5.46 -15.87
CA ALA A 43 -22.11 -6.83 -16.06
C ALA A 43 -22.21 -7.63 -14.75
N VAL A 44 -21.43 -7.27 -13.72
CA VAL A 44 -21.25 -8.11 -12.52
C VAL A 44 -21.50 -7.35 -11.22
N LEU A 45 -20.82 -6.21 -11.00
CA LEU A 45 -20.83 -5.56 -9.69
C LEU A 45 -22.08 -4.71 -9.45
N GLU A 46 -22.49 -3.92 -10.43
CA GLU A 46 -23.66 -3.03 -10.36
C GLU A 46 -24.98 -3.78 -10.12
N PRO A 47 -25.29 -4.90 -10.82
CA PRO A 47 -26.51 -5.66 -10.58
C PRO A 47 -26.46 -6.50 -9.29
N SER A 48 -25.30 -6.64 -8.64
CA SER A 48 -25.13 -7.52 -7.49
C SER A 48 -25.42 -6.80 -6.17
N PRO A 49 -26.44 -7.21 -5.39
CA PRO A 49 -26.79 -6.56 -4.12
C PRO A 49 -25.70 -6.67 -3.04
N THR A 50 -24.75 -7.60 -3.16
CA THR A 50 -23.63 -7.73 -2.22
C THR A 50 -22.51 -6.72 -2.50
N PHE A 51 -22.44 -6.20 -3.72
CA PHE A 51 -21.45 -5.23 -4.17
C PHE A 51 -22.02 -3.82 -4.37
N ASN A 52 -23.34 -3.70 -4.46
CA ASN A 52 -24.05 -2.44 -4.66
C ASN A 52 -25.27 -2.35 -3.73
N ASP A 53 -25.31 -1.33 -2.87
CA ASP A 53 -26.43 -1.06 -1.96
C ASP A 53 -27.64 -0.41 -2.64
N GLY A 54 -27.55 -0.13 -3.96
CA GLY A 54 -28.62 0.48 -4.75
C GLY A 54 -28.81 1.97 -4.51
N SER A 55 -27.93 2.62 -3.74
CA SER A 55 -27.93 4.07 -3.61
C SER A 55 -27.59 4.75 -4.94
N ALA A 56 -28.01 6.01 -5.10
CA ALA A 56 -27.77 6.76 -6.33
C ALA A 56 -26.27 6.76 -6.66
N PRO A 57 -25.89 6.41 -7.92
CA PRO A 57 -24.50 6.30 -8.28
C PRO A 57 -23.77 7.63 -8.12
N GLY A 58 -22.66 7.59 -7.38
CA GLY A 58 -21.73 8.72 -7.27
C GLY A 58 -20.72 8.71 -8.41
N GLN A 59 -19.87 9.72 -8.45
CA GLN A 59 -18.71 9.78 -9.35
C GLN A 59 -17.43 9.88 -8.53
N LEU A 60 -16.40 9.14 -8.94
CA LEU A 60 -15.05 9.26 -8.41
C LEU A 60 -14.09 9.54 -9.56
N GLU A 61 -13.24 10.54 -9.35
CA GLU A 61 -12.17 10.89 -10.27
C GLU A 61 -11.04 9.86 -10.17
N VAL A 62 -10.60 9.33 -11.31
CA VAL A 62 -9.46 8.41 -11.43
C VAL A 62 -8.45 9.03 -12.39
N VAL A 63 -7.18 9.09 -11.99
CA VAL A 63 -6.09 9.47 -12.88
C VAL A 63 -5.72 8.27 -13.75
N VAL A 64 -5.85 8.41 -15.07
CA VAL A 64 -5.75 7.28 -16.02
C VAL A 64 -4.43 7.23 -16.80
N ASN A 65 -3.59 8.26 -16.72
CA ASN A 65 -2.32 8.30 -17.44
C ASN A 65 -1.25 9.15 -16.74
N SER A 66 -0.03 9.13 -17.31
CA SER A 66 1.13 9.86 -16.80
C SER A 66 1.02 11.38 -16.90
N ALA A 67 0.13 11.89 -17.77
CA ALA A 67 -0.12 13.32 -17.90
C ALA A 67 -1.00 13.88 -16.77
N GLY A 68 -1.53 12.99 -15.91
CA GLY A 68 -2.41 13.40 -14.81
C GLY A 68 -3.86 13.62 -15.24
N GLU A 69 -4.25 13.13 -16.42
CA GLU A 69 -5.63 13.20 -16.90
C GLU A 69 -6.57 12.46 -15.96
N ARG A 70 -7.67 13.12 -15.59
CA ARG A 70 -8.69 12.56 -14.71
C ARG A 70 -9.92 12.18 -15.51
N ALA A 71 -10.35 10.94 -15.35
CA ALA A 71 -11.60 10.44 -15.87
C ALA A 71 -12.60 10.27 -14.72
N SER A 72 -13.87 10.60 -14.97
CA SER A 72 -14.96 10.38 -14.02
C SER A 72 -15.45 8.93 -14.14
N HIS A 73 -15.37 8.17 -13.06
CA HIS A 73 -15.87 6.81 -12.97
C HIS A 73 -17.10 6.74 -12.06
N VAL A 74 -18.16 6.07 -12.55
CA VAL A 74 -19.33 5.73 -11.72
C VAL A 74 -18.85 4.91 -10.53
N SER A 75 -19.14 5.40 -9.32
CA SER A 75 -18.80 4.74 -8.06
C SER A 75 -19.96 3.87 -7.59
N LEU A 76 -19.63 2.66 -7.13
CA LEU A 76 -20.55 1.78 -6.42
C LEU A 76 -20.28 1.85 -4.92
N ARG A 77 -21.21 1.30 -4.14
CA ARG A 77 -21.16 1.32 -2.69
C ARG A 77 -21.59 -0.01 -2.13
N THR A 78 -20.78 -0.61 -1.28
CA THR A 78 -21.16 -1.87 -0.61
C THR A 78 -22.35 -1.63 0.33
N PRO A 79 -23.16 -2.67 0.63
CA PRO A 79 -24.01 -2.67 1.81
C PRO A 79 -23.22 -2.36 3.09
N ALA A 80 -23.93 -1.99 4.16
CA ALA A 80 -23.29 -1.74 5.45
C ALA A 80 -22.62 -3.02 5.97
N SER A 81 -21.32 -2.94 6.27
CA SER A 81 -20.58 -4.06 6.83
C SER A 81 -20.89 -4.24 8.32
N SER A 82 -20.44 -5.35 8.90
CA SER A 82 -20.47 -5.58 10.35
C SER A 82 -19.68 -4.54 11.16
N TYR A 83 -18.82 -3.76 10.51
CA TYR A 83 -18.07 -2.65 11.10
C TYR A 83 -18.84 -1.32 11.10
N GLY A 84 -20.11 -1.32 10.70
CA GLY A 84 -21.00 -0.14 10.78
C GLY A 84 -20.66 0.98 9.80
N THR A 85 -19.83 0.69 8.78
CA THR A 85 -19.47 1.60 7.69
C THR A 85 -19.63 0.90 6.35
N ARG A 86 -19.57 1.67 5.26
CA ARG A 86 -19.65 1.17 3.88
C ARG A 86 -18.36 1.50 3.15
N VAL A 87 -18.12 0.80 2.05
CA VAL A 87 -17.00 1.05 1.16
C VAL A 87 -17.53 1.58 -0.15
N ARG A 88 -17.10 2.79 -0.54
CA ARG A 88 -17.33 3.32 -1.88
C ARG A 88 -16.15 2.96 -2.75
N TYR A 89 -16.41 2.53 -3.97
CA TYR A 89 -15.33 2.14 -4.86
C TYR A 89 -15.61 2.50 -6.31
N ALA A 90 -14.54 2.67 -7.08
CA ALA A 90 -14.57 2.79 -8.52
C ALA A 90 -13.79 1.64 -9.14
N VAL A 91 -14.15 1.27 -10.37
CA VAL A 91 -13.45 0.25 -11.16
C VAL A 91 -12.68 0.95 -12.27
N TYR A 92 -11.36 0.76 -12.28
CA TYR A 92 -10.47 1.18 -13.34
C TYR A 92 -9.95 -0.04 -14.10
N GLU A 93 -10.53 -0.27 -15.28
CA GLU A 93 -10.15 -1.35 -16.18
C GLU A 93 -9.01 -0.90 -17.10
N PHE A 94 -7.91 -1.66 -17.10
CA PHE A 94 -6.86 -1.46 -18.10
C PHE A 94 -7.38 -1.73 -19.50
N ASP A 95 -6.78 -1.07 -20.49
CA ASP A 95 -7.22 -1.20 -21.87
C ASP A 95 -6.98 -2.60 -22.45
N GLU A 96 -5.84 -3.17 -22.09
CA GLU A 96 -5.49 -4.55 -22.34
C GLU A 96 -5.62 -5.34 -21.04
N LEU A 97 -6.58 -6.25 -21.00
CA LEU A 97 -6.74 -7.21 -19.91
C LEU A 97 -5.91 -8.45 -20.24
N LEU A 98 -5.07 -8.86 -19.30
CA LEU A 98 -4.09 -9.91 -19.50
C LEU A 98 -4.49 -11.21 -18.82
N ASP A 99 -4.08 -12.32 -19.43
CA ASP A 99 -3.83 -13.56 -18.71
C ASP A 99 -2.56 -13.37 -17.86
N SER A 100 -2.62 -13.73 -16.58
CA SER A 100 -1.49 -13.55 -15.65
C SER A 100 -0.23 -14.28 -16.08
N SER A 101 -0.33 -15.37 -16.84
CA SER A 101 0.84 -16.06 -17.40
C SER A 101 1.67 -15.21 -18.36
N SER A 102 1.08 -14.13 -18.89
CA SER A 102 1.72 -13.20 -19.83
C SER A 102 2.21 -11.90 -19.18
N ILE A 103 2.07 -11.74 -17.85
CA ILE A 103 2.54 -10.53 -17.19
C ILE A 103 4.07 -10.45 -17.16
N ASP A 104 4.59 -9.24 -17.37
CA ASP A 104 6.01 -8.94 -17.31
C ASP A 104 6.31 -7.72 -16.40
N ALA A 105 7.57 -7.30 -16.39
CA ALA A 105 8.05 -6.11 -15.69
C ALA A 105 7.27 -4.83 -16.05
N LYS A 106 6.83 -4.68 -17.31
CA LYS A 106 6.08 -3.51 -17.77
C LYS A 106 4.66 -3.53 -17.22
N GLY A 107 4.03 -4.71 -17.19
CA GLY A 107 2.74 -4.91 -16.54
C GLY A 107 2.76 -4.54 -15.06
N TRP A 108 3.78 -4.99 -14.31
CA TRP A 108 3.96 -4.58 -12.90
C TRP A 108 4.16 -3.07 -12.75
N ALA A 109 4.97 -2.46 -13.63
CA ALA A 109 5.16 -1.01 -13.66
C ALA A 109 3.86 -0.24 -13.93
N GLN A 110 2.98 -0.76 -14.78
CA GLN A 110 1.67 -0.16 -15.05
C GLN A 110 0.79 -0.16 -13.81
N ILE A 111 0.72 -1.29 -13.08
CA ILE A 111 -0.03 -1.39 -11.81
C ILE A 111 0.52 -0.40 -10.78
N ALA A 112 1.85 -0.38 -10.59
CA ALA A 112 2.49 0.53 -9.64
C ALA A 112 2.23 2.01 -9.98
N ARG A 113 2.26 2.38 -11.26
CA ARG A 113 1.93 3.74 -11.72
C ARG A 113 0.47 4.09 -11.48
N ALA A 114 -0.47 3.19 -11.79
CA ALA A 114 -1.89 3.39 -11.54
C ALA A 114 -2.17 3.66 -10.06
N ILE A 115 -1.55 2.88 -9.15
CA ILE A 115 -1.60 3.13 -7.71
C ILE A 115 -1.02 4.50 -7.36
N ALA A 116 0.15 4.85 -7.90
CA ALA A 116 0.83 6.09 -7.57
C ALA A 116 0.07 7.34 -8.02
N TRP A 117 -0.48 7.34 -9.23
CA TRP A 117 -1.28 8.45 -9.76
C TRP A 117 -2.54 8.68 -8.93
N ASN A 118 -3.11 7.62 -8.39
CA ASN A 118 -4.35 7.64 -7.63
C ASN A 118 -4.14 7.65 -6.11
N TYR A 119 -2.88 7.68 -5.64
CA TYR A 119 -2.53 7.50 -4.23
C TYR A 119 -3.16 8.54 -3.30
N LYS A 120 -3.41 9.77 -3.80
CA LYS A 120 -4.05 10.84 -3.02
C LYS A 120 -5.58 10.81 -3.09
N LEU A 121 -6.15 10.14 -4.08
CA LEU A 121 -7.60 10.15 -4.34
C LEU A 121 -8.34 9.02 -3.63
N PHE A 122 -7.63 7.93 -3.32
CA PHE A 122 -8.19 6.72 -2.72
C PHE A 122 -7.49 6.36 -1.40
N ASP A 123 -8.24 5.69 -0.53
CA ASP A 123 -7.80 5.25 0.80
C ASP A 123 -7.09 3.90 0.75
N ALA A 124 -7.46 3.05 -0.21
CA ALA A 124 -6.86 1.74 -0.45
C ALA A 124 -7.04 1.30 -1.90
N PHE A 125 -6.33 0.24 -2.28
CA PHE A 125 -6.34 -0.33 -3.62
C PHE A 125 -6.65 -1.82 -3.56
N VAL A 126 -7.54 -2.27 -4.45
CA VAL A 126 -7.74 -3.69 -4.72
C VAL A 126 -7.31 -3.94 -6.17
N VAL A 127 -6.45 -4.92 -6.41
CA VAL A 127 -5.99 -5.27 -7.76
C VAL A 127 -6.55 -6.63 -8.14
N LEU A 128 -7.39 -6.67 -9.17
CA LEU A 128 -7.90 -7.92 -9.74
C LEU A 128 -6.92 -8.47 -10.75
N HIS A 129 -6.45 -9.68 -10.50
CA HIS A 129 -5.37 -10.29 -11.24
C HIS A 129 -5.58 -11.81 -11.40
N GLY A 130 -5.00 -12.41 -12.45
CA GLY A 130 -5.04 -13.86 -12.65
C GLY A 130 -4.17 -14.61 -11.64
N THR A 131 -4.54 -15.85 -11.32
CA THR A 131 -3.93 -16.56 -10.19
C THR A 131 -2.54 -17.14 -10.52
N ASP A 132 -2.23 -17.42 -11.79
CA ASP A 132 -1.01 -18.17 -12.16
C ASP A 132 0.30 -17.48 -11.80
N SER A 133 0.36 -16.15 -11.89
CA SER A 133 1.54 -15.35 -11.52
C SER A 133 1.24 -14.35 -10.40
N LEU A 134 0.15 -14.55 -9.65
CA LEU A 134 -0.30 -13.62 -8.62
C LEU A 134 0.75 -13.42 -7.52
N ALA A 135 1.38 -14.51 -7.07
CA ALA A 135 2.45 -14.47 -6.06
C ALA A 135 3.68 -13.68 -6.54
N TYR A 136 4.05 -13.79 -7.82
CA TYR A 136 5.12 -12.97 -8.42
C TYR A 136 4.74 -11.49 -8.44
N THR A 137 3.50 -11.18 -8.84
CA THR A 137 3.01 -9.80 -8.90
C THR A 137 2.94 -9.16 -7.51
N CYS A 138 2.42 -9.89 -6.51
CA CYS A 138 2.47 -9.49 -5.10
C CYS A 138 3.90 -9.17 -4.65
N SER A 139 4.86 -10.05 -4.98
CA SER A 139 6.25 -9.89 -4.59
C SER A 139 6.92 -8.69 -5.28
N ALA A 140 6.75 -8.55 -6.60
CA ALA A 140 7.27 -7.43 -7.36
C ALA A 140 6.74 -6.09 -6.83
N LEU A 141 5.42 -5.96 -6.67
CA LEU A 141 4.81 -4.73 -6.14
C LEU A 141 5.27 -4.42 -4.72
N SER A 142 5.50 -5.41 -3.88
CA SER A 142 6.01 -5.21 -2.52
C SER A 142 7.36 -4.47 -2.51
N PHE A 143 8.25 -4.78 -3.46
CA PHE A 143 9.53 -4.06 -3.60
C PHE A 143 9.38 -2.72 -4.32
N MET A 144 8.52 -2.64 -5.34
CA MET A 144 8.30 -1.44 -6.16
C MET A 144 7.61 -0.31 -5.38
N LEU A 145 6.70 -0.64 -4.46
CA LEU A 145 5.93 0.32 -3.66
C LEU A 145 6.67 0.63 -2.35
N GLN A 146 7.45 1.71 -2.34
CA GLN A 146 8.29 2.08 -1.20
C GLN A 146 7.56 3.06 -0.27
N ASN A 147 7.78 2.90 1.04
CA ASN A 147 7.11 3.67 2.08
C ASN A 147 5.57 3.66 1.92
N LEU A 148 5.03 2.47 1.60
CA LEU A 148 3.60 2.29 1.41
C LEU A 148 2.87 2.52 2.74
N GLY A 149 1.98 3.50 2.78
CA GLY A 149 1.17 3.86 3.95
C GLY A 149 -0.31 3.47 3.85
N LYS A 150 -0.72 2.77 2.78
CA LYS A 150 -2.12 2.42 2.46
C LYS A 150 -2.22 0.96 2.00
N PRO A 151 -3.35 0.26 2.22
CA PRO A 151 -3.50 -1.12 1.79
C PRO A 151 -3.50 -1.27 0.28
N VAL A 152 -2.74 -2.25 -0.22
CA VAL A 152 -2.78 -2.70 -1.61
C VAL A 152 -3.05 -4.19 -1.59
N ILE A 153 -4.30 -4.59 -1.86
CA ILE A 153 -4.74 -5.98 -1.77
C ILE A 153 -4.92 -6.55 -3.16
N LEU A 154 -4.11 -7.53 -3.52
CA LEU A 154 -4.32 -8.33 -4.71
C LEU A 154 -5.31 -9.45 -4.41
N THR A 155 -6.14 -9.76 -5.39
CA THR A 155 -7.03 -10.93 -5.34
C THR A 155 -7.37 -11.41 -6.75
N GLY A 156 -7.98 -12.58 -6.82
CA GLY A 156 -8.39 -13.22 -8.06
C GLY A 156 -9.39 -14.32 -7.77
N SER A 157 -9.56 -15.25 -8.70
CA SER A 157 -10.43 -16.41 -8.49
C SER A 157 -9.99 -17.59 -9.34
N GLN A 158 -10.39 -18.78 -8.90
CA GLN A 158 -10.26 -20.00 -9.67
C GLN A 158 -11.41 -20.15 -10.68
N THR A 159 -12.58 -19.61 -10.36
CA THR A 159 -13.74 -19.62 -11.25
C THR A 159 -14.21 -18.19 -11.57
N PRO A 160 -14.58 -17.87 -12.82
CA PRO A 160 -15.08 -16.55 -13.17
C PRO A 160 -16.33 -16.14 -12.39
N MET A 161 -16.45 -14.86 -12.07
CA MET A 161 -17.54 -14.35 -11.23
C MET A 161 -18.93 -14.48 -11.87
N LEU A 162 -18.99 -14.60 -13.20
CA LEU A 162 -20.24 -14.82 -13.94
C LEU A 162 -20.76 -16.27 -13.85
N GLN A 163 -19.97 -17.22 -13.33
CA GLN A 163 -20.44 -18.58 -13.13
C GLN A 163 -21.19 -18.72 -11.81
N LEU A 164 -22.18 -19.61 -11.76
CA LEU A 164 -23.01 -19.81 -10.57
C LEU A 164 -22.20 -20.22 -9.33
N GLN A 165 -21.29 -21.17 -9.48
CA GLN A 165 -20.41 -21.64 -8.40
C GLN A 165 -19.04 -21.01 -8.60
N ASN A 166 -18.71 -19.98 -7.80
CA ASN A 166 -17.44 -19.30 -7.90
C ASN A 166 -16.92 -18.86 -6.52
N ASP A 167 -15.60 -18.72 -6.41
CA ASP A 167 -14.88 -18.12 -5.29
C ASP A 167 -14.64 -16.61 -5.47
N ALA A 168 -14.85 -16.10 -6.68
CA ALA A 168 -14.63 -14.69 -7.03
C ALA A 168 -15.39 -13.71 -6.14
N ALA A 169 -16.67 -13.98 -5.86
CA ALA A 169 -17.50 -13.10 -5.05
C ALA A 169 -16.93 -12.95 -3.63
N ASP A 170 -16.60 -14.05 -2.97
CA ASP A 170 -16.10 -14.04 -1.60
C ASP A 170 -14.69 -13.44 -1.51
N ASN A 171 -13.83 -13.75 -2.49
CA ASN A 171 -12.48 -13.20 -2.58
C ASN A 171 -12.50 -11.67 -2.77
N LEU A 172 -13.29 -11.16 -3.72
CA LEU A 172 -13.39 -9.72 -3.98
C LEU A 172 -14.07 -8.96 -2.84
N LEU A 173 -15.19 -9.49 -2.31
CA LEU A 173 -15.89 -8.85 -1.21
C LEU A 173 -15.00 -8.80 0.04
N GLY A 174 -14.32 -9.89 0.35
CA GLY A 174 -13.37 -9.93 1.46
C GLY A 174 -12.20 -8.95 1.27
N ALA A 175 -11.63 -8.87 0.07
CA ALA A 175 -10.59 -7.88 -0.24
C ALA A 175 -11.08 -6.44 -0.06
N LEU A 176 -12.30 -6.10 -0.52
CA LEU A 176 -12.90 -4.78 -0.33
C LEU A 176 -13.15 -4.46 1.15
N VAL A 177 -13.66 -5.43 1.92
CA VAL A 177 -13.89 -5.28 3.36
C VAL A 177 -12.56 -5.04 4.08
N VAL A 178 -11.51 -5.82 3.78
CA VAL A 178 -10.21 -5.61 4.41
C VAL A 178 -9.62 -4.25 4.01
N ALA A 179 -9.58 -3.93 2.72
CA ALA A 179 -9.03 -2.66 2.21
C ALA A 179 -9.78 -1.44 2.75
N GLY A 180 -11.11 -1.53 2.85
CA GLY A 180 -11.96 -0.43 3.25
C GLY A 180 -11.97 -0.15 4.75
N HIS A 181 -11.72 -1.17 5.59
CA HIS A 181 -11.88 -1.06 7.05
C HIS A 181 -10.58 -1.19 7.85
N PHE A 182 -9.51 -1.74 7.28
CA PHE A 182 -8.27 -2.01 8.02
C PHE A 182 -7.05 -1.39 7.33
N MET A 183 -6.34 -0.53 8.07
CA MET A 183 -5.11 0.10 7.59
C MET A 183 -3.93 -0.87 7.74
N VAL A 184 -3.85 -1.84 6.82
CA VAL A 184 -2.72 -2.77 6.65
C VAL A 184 -1.85 -2.25 5.50
N PRO A 185 -0.80 -1.45 5.75
CA PRO A 185 -0.08 -0.70 4.73
C PRO A 185 0.98 -1.56 4.03
N GLU A 186 0.54 -2.70 3.50
CA GLU A 186 1.37 -3.69 2.82
C GLU A 186 0.75 -4.06 1.47
N VAL A 187 1.57 -4.67 0.62
CA VAL A 187 1.08 -5.42 -0.53
C VAL A 187 0.67 -6.81 -0.04
N CYS A 188 -0.62 -7.10 -0.11
CA CYS A 188 -1.23 -8.30 0.44
C CYS A 188 -1.90 -9.14 -0.64
N LEU A 189 -2.08 -10.43 -0.37
CA LEU A 189 -2.95 -11.31 -1.13
C LEU A 189 -4.15 -11.70 -0.26
N TYR A 190 -5.37 -11.46 -0.73
CA TYR A 190 -6.58 -11.96 -0.09
C TYR A 190 -7.17 -13.12 -0.90
N PHE A 191 -7.30 -14.29 -0.26
CA PHE A 191 -7.85 -15.50 -0.88
C PHE A 191 -8.40 -16.44 0.22
N ASP A 192 -9.53 -17.10 -0.04
CA ASP A 192 -10.11 -18.13 0.86
C ASP A 192 -10.21 -17.66 2.33
N GLY A 193 -10.77 -16.46 2.53
CA GLY A 193 -10.97 -15.89 3.86
C GLY A 193 -9.70 -15.47 4.61
N ARG A 194 -8.53 -15.49 3.98
CA ARG A 194 -7.25 -15.14 4.61
C ARG A 194 -6.57 -13.98 3.88
N LEU A 195 -5.98 -13.07 4.63
CA LEU A 195 -5.10 -12.02 4.14
C LEU A 195 -3.66 -12.43 4.43
N PHE A 196 -2.87 -12.63 3.39
CA PHE A 196 -1.45 -12.96 3.49
C PHE A 196 -0.58 -11.75 3.14
N ARG A 197 0.62 -11.69 3.72
CA ARG A 197 1.69 -10.81 3.21
C ARG A 197 2.05 -11.28 1.80
N GLY A 198 1.92 -10.42 0.80
CA GLY A 198 1.97 -10.82 -0.61
C GLY A 198 3.29 -11.49 -1.01
N ASN A 199 4.43 -10.95 -0.57
CA ASN A 199 5.78 -11.48 -0.83
C ASN A 199 6.14 -12.73 0.02
N ARG A 200 5.18 -13.30 0.73
CA ARG A 200 5.29 -14.59 1.43
C ARG A 200 4.40 -15.68 0.82
N THR A 201 3.65 -15.35 -0.23
CA THR A 201 2.69 -16.27 -0.84
C THR A 201 3.29 -17.08 -1.98
N THR A 202 2.75 -18.27 -2.19
CA THR A 202 2.96 -19.10 -3.38
C THR A 202 1.66 -19.83 -3.74
N LYS A 203 1.46 -20.13 -5.03
CA LYS A 203 0.29 -20.89 -5.50
C LYS A 203 0.54 -22.38 -5.27
N VAL A 204 -0.31 -23.02 -4.47
CA VAL A 204 -0.15 -24.43 -4.04
C VAL A 204 -1.17 -25.37 -4.65
N ALA A 205 -2.28 -24.85 -5.20
CA ALA A 205 -3.28 -25.64 -5.89
C ALA A 205 -3.70 -24.99 -7.21
N ALA A 206 -3.88 -25.83 -8.24
CA ALA A 206 -4.31 -25.39 -9.56
C ALA A 206 -5.84 -25.32 -9.71
N SER A 207 -6.58 -26.07 -8.89
CA SER A 207 -8.04 -26.21 -8.95
C SER A 207 -8.77 -25.76 -7.69
N ASP A 208 -8.19 -25.98 -6.52
CA ASP A 208 -8.88 -25.77 -5.25
C ASP A 208 -9.04 -24.29 -4.93
N PHE A 209 -10.15 -23.91 -4.28
CA PHE A 209 -10.38 -22.52 -3.86
C PHE A 209 -9.36 -22.03 -2.83
N ALA A 210 -8.77 -22.93 -2.03
CA ALA A 210 -7.59 -22.63 -1.22
C ALA A 210 -6.31 -22.67 -2.09
N ALA A 211 -6.27 -21.84 -3.13
CA ALA A 211 -5.23 -21.89 -4.17
C ALA A 211 -3.84 -21.44 -3.71
N PHE A 212 -3.77 -20.64 -2.64
CA PHE A 212 -2.52 -20.01 -2.16
C PHE A 212 -2.21 -20.37 -0.72
N ALA A 213 -0.91 -20.45 -0.42
CA ALA A 213 -0.40 -20.59 0.93
C ALA A 213 0.69 -19.56 1.23
N SER A 214 0.92 -19.31 2.52
CA SER A 214 2.05 -18.54 3.05
C SER A 214 2.84 -19.45 4.01
N PRO A 215 3.71 -20.32 3.48
CA PRO A 215 4.20 -21.49 4.22
C PRO A 215 5.14 -21.15 5.39
N ASN A 216 5.88 -20.04 5.29
CA ASN A 216 6.85 -19.61 6.30
C ASN A 216 6.42 -18.34 7.06
N ALA A 217 5.22 -17.83 6.81
CA ALA A 217 4.68 -16.66 7.51
C ALA A 217 3.18 -16.81 7.77
N PRO A 218 2.70 -16.57 9.01
CA PRO A 218 1.28 -16.64 9.31
C PRO A 218 0.47 -15.57 8.53
N PRO A 219 -0.84 -15.79 8.30
CA PRO A 219 -1.73 -14.78 7.72
C PRO A 219 -1.71 -13.48 8.55
N LEU A 220 -1.75 -12.34 7.87
CA LEU A 220 -1.90 -11.02 8.49
C LEU A 220 -3.33 -10.81 9.03
N ALA A 221 -4.32 -11.43 8.41
CA ALA A 221 -5.69 -11.45 8.92
C ALA A 221 -6.43 -12.72 8.52
N THR A 222 -7.42 -13.11 9.33
CA THR A 222 -8.37 -14.18 8.99
C THR A 222 -9.79 -13.67 9.15
N THR A 223 -10.61 -13.83 8.11
CA THR A 223 -12.03 -13.51 8.11
C THR A 223 -12.81 -14.73 8.56
N SER A 224 -13.59 -14.56 9.64
CA SER A 224 -14.54 -15.57 10.15
C SER A 224 -15.97 -15.06 9.98
N SER A 225 -16.95 -15.89 10.30
CA SER A 225 -18.37 -15.50 10.33
C SER A 225 -18.69 -14.36 11.30
N MET A 226 -17.83 -14.11 12.30
CA MET A 226 -18.05 -13.08 13.33
C MET A 226 -17.35 -11.76 13.00
N LYS A 227 -16.07 -11.83 12.64
CA LYS A 227 -15.22 -10.67 12.35
C LYS A 227 -13.98 -11.08 11.55
N THR A 228 -13.30 -10.10 11.00
CA THR A 228 -11.93 -10.17 10.52
C THR A 228 -11.01 -9.92 11.71
N ASP A 229 -10.15 -10.89 12.02
CA ASP A 229 -9.15 -10.78 13.06
C ASP A 229 -7.80 -10.47 12.41
N VAL A 230 -7.27 -9.26 12.67
CA VAL A 230 -5.99 -8.80 12.13
C VAL A 230 -4.90 -9.02 13.17
N ALA A 231 -3.87 -9.75 12.78
CA ALA A 231 -2.67 -9.98 13.58
C ALA A 231 -1.75 -8.76 13.52
N TRP A 232 -2.14 -7.66 14.19
CA TRP A 232 -1.44 -6.37 14.14
C TRP A 232 0.05 -6.43 14.50
N HIS A 233 0.47 -7.40 15.31
CA HIS A 233 1.86 -7.64 15.68
C HIS A 233 2.72 -8.19 14.52
N LEU A 234 2.10 -8.66 13.43
CA LEU A 234 2.78 -9.09 12.22
C LEU A 234 2.80 -8.00 11.14
N VAL A 235 1.87 -7.05 11.21
CA VAL A 235 1.67 -6.00 10.20
C VAL A 235 2.83 -5.01 10.25
N ARG A 236 3.51 -4.86 9.11
CA ARG A 236 4.58 -3.88 8.92
C ARG A 236 4.02 -2.52 8.59
N LYS A 237 4.70 -1.49 9.07
CA LYS A 237 4.34 -0.09 8.91
C LYS A 237 5.61 0.69 8.52
N PRO A 238 5.53 1.72 7.66
CA PRO A 238 6.67 2.59 7.41
C PRO A 238 7.13 3.26 8.71
N THR A 239 8.42 3.13 9.05
CA THR A 239 9.05 3.78 10.22
C THR A 239 9.99 4.93 9.82
N SER A 240 10.07 5.23 8.51
CA SER A 240 10.82 6.34 7.95
C SER A 240 9.92 7.57 7.74
N ILE A 241 10.50 8.75 7.89
CA ILE A 241 9.86 10.02 7.53
C ILE A 241 10.13 10.27 6.04
N GLU A 242 9.42 9.55 5.19
CA GLU A 242 9.53 9.67 3.74
C GLU A 242 8.15 9.58 3.08
N HIS A 243 8.02 10.19 1.89
CA HIS A 243 6.83 10.02 1.06
C HIS A 243 6.78 8.62 0.44
N PHE A 244 5.56 8.14 0.21
CA PHE A 244 5.31 7.04 -0.71
C PHE A 244 5.90 7.36 -2.08
N ARG A 245 6.64 6.40 -2.64
CA ARG A 245 7.22 6.49 -3.98
C ARG A 245 7.23 5.12 -4.65
N ILE A 246 7.25 5.13 -5.97
CA ILE A 246 7.35 3.91 -6.76
C ILE A 246 8.70 3.80 -7.45
N ARG A 247 9.12 2.56 -7.67
CA ARG A 247 10.27 2.22 -8.50
C ARG A 247 9.87 1.23 -9.57
N THR A 248 9.89 1.64 -10.84
CA THR A 248 9.31 0.88 -11.95
C THR A 248 10.34 0.19 -12.84
N ASN A 249 11.64 0.25 -12.51
CA ASN A 249 12.71 -0.29 -13.34
C ASN A 249 13.11 -1.72 -12.97
N LEU A 250 12.20 -2.49 -12.35
CA LEU A 250 12.43 -3.90 -12.02
C LEU A 250 12.55 -4.68 -13.33
N ASP A 251 13.77 -5.02 -13.73
CA ASP A 251 14.06 -5.64 -15.02
C ASP A 251 14.31 -7.14 -14.84
N THR A 252 13.38 -7.96 -15.34
CA THR A 252 13.45 -9.42 -15.25
C THR A 252 14.28 -10.07 -16.35
N THR A 253 14.74 -9.31 -17.35
CA THR A 253 15.50 -9.85 -18.49
C THR A 253 16.89 -10.35 -18.11
N HIS A 254 17.38 -9.94 -16.93
CA HIS A 254 18.72 -10.25 -16.42
C HIS A 254 18.74 -11.26 -15.27
N VAL A 255 17.60 -11.87 -14.96
CA VAL A 255 17.49 -12.91 -13.92
C VAL A 255 16.89 -14.19 -14.47
N ALA A 256 17.29 -15.32 -13.89
CA ALA A 256 16.70 -16.62 -14.19
C ALA A 256 16.37 -17.37 -12.90
N CYS A 257 15.47 -18.35 -13.01
CA CYS A 257 15.23 -19.34 -11.97
C CYS A 257 15.56 -20.74 -12.52
N LEU A 258 16.35 -21.52 -11.78
CA LEU A 258 16.73 -22.87 -12.16
C LEU A 258 16.49 -23.84 -11.02
N ARG A 259 15.73 -24.90 -11.30
CA ARG A 259 15.46 -25.97 -10.36
C ARG A 259 16.45 -27.11 -10.51
N ILE A 260 17.15 -27.45 -9.43
CA ILE A 260 18.01 -28.63 -9.36
C ILE A 260 17.15 -29.91 -9.34
N PHE A 261 17.56 -30.95 -10.06
CA PHE A 261 16.92 -32.27 -10.01
C PHE A 261 17.97 -33.38 -9.97
N PRO A 262 17.64 -34.58 -9.47
CA PRO A 262 18.61 -35.68 -9.38
C PRO A 262 19.19 -36.00 -10.77
N GLY A 263 20.51 -35.94 -10.90
CA GLY A 263 21.20 -36.19 -12.17
C GLY A 263 21.41 -34.97 -13.07
N ILE A 264 21.01 -33.76 -12.64
CA ILE A 264 21.35 -32.52 -13.36
C ILE A 264 22.88 -32.39 -13.51
N GLN A 265 23.33 -32.13 -14.74
CA GLN A 265 24.76 -32.06 -15.06
C GLN A 265 25.31 -30.64 -14.85
N PRO A 266 26.57 -30.47 -14.38
CA PRO A 266 27.18 -29.15 -14.23
C PRO A 266 27.14 -28.30 -15.50
N GLU A 267 27.25 -28.91 -16.68
CA GLU A 267 27.22 -28.25 -17.99
C GLU A 267 25.85 -27.62 -18.28
N MET A 268 24.75 -28.21 -17.78
CA MET A 268 23.41 -27.63 -17.93
C MET A 268 23.31 -26.32 -17.14
N VAL A 269 23.83 -26.31 -15.90
CA VAL A 269 23.87 -25.13 -15.04
C VAL A 269 24.81 -24.07 -15.61
N ASP A 270 25.99 -24.47 -16.09
CA ASP A 270 26.97 -23.57 -16.72
C ASP A 270 26.40 -22.93 -18.00
N SER A 271 25.60 -23.65 -18.77
CA SER A 271 24.94 -23.11 -19.97
C SER A 271 23.99 -21.97 -19.64
N VAL A 272 23.19 -22.11 -18.57
CA VAL A 272 22.33 -21.01 -18.07
C VAL A 272 23.19 -19.84 -17.59
N LEU A 273 24.24 -20.11 -16.81
CA LEU A 273 25.17 -19.09 -16.27
C LEU A 273 26.06 -18.42 -17.32
N LYS A 274 25.94 -18.80 -18.60
CA LYS A 274 26.62 -18.20 -19.74
C LYS A 274 25.67 -17.46 -20.68
N LEU A 275 24.37 -17.45 -20.37
CA LEU A 275 23.41 -16.65 -21.13
C LEU A 275 23.84 -15.18 -21.13
N GLU A 276 23.86 -14.60 -22.33
CA GLU A 276 24.26 -13.22 -22.51
C GLU A 276 23.35 -12.29 -21.71
N GLY A 277 23.95 -11.39 -20.94
CA GLY A 277 23.22 -10.44 -20.10
C GLY A 277 22.69 -11.00 -18.77
N LEU A 278 22.86 -12.29 -18.45
CA LEU A 278 22.44 -12.80 -17.14
C LEU A 278 23.29 -12.17 -16.02
N ARG A 279 22.63 -11.59 -15.02
CA ARG A 279 23.28 -10.96 -13.85
C ARG A 279 22.91 -11.65 -12.53
N GLY A 280 21.80 -12.38 -12.50
CA GLY A 280 21.33 -13.08 -11.30
C GLY A 280 20.70 -14.43 -11.59
N LEU A 281 20.86 -15.39 -10.68
CA LEU A 281 20.23 -16.70 -10.74
C LEU A 281 19.60 -17.04 -9.38
N VAL A 282 18.30 -17.34 -9.37
CA VAL A 282 17.66 -18.05 -8.26
C VAL A 282 17.82 -19.55 -8.52
N LEU A 283 18.45 -20.25 -7.59
CA LEU A 283 18.73 -21.68 -7.67
C LEU A 283 17.85 -22.41 -6.65
N GLU A 284 16.86 -23.17 -7.12
CA GLU A 284 16.03 -23.99 -6.24
C GLU A 284 16.72 -25.32 -5.96
N THR A 285 17.11 -25.55 -4.71
CA THR A 285 17.88 -26.74 -4.29
C THR A 285 17.10 -27.64 -3.31
N PHE A 286 17.66 -28.80 -2.99
CA PHE A 286 16.96 -29.80 -2.17
C PHE A 286 16.98 -29.47 -0.68
N GLY A 287 15.88 -29.75 0.01
CA GLY A 287 15.82 -29.74 1.47
C GLY A 287 16.29 -28.39 2.05
N ALA A 288 17.28 -28.42 2.94
CA ALA A 288 17.80 -27.22 3.60
C ALA A 288 18.79 -26.39 2.74
N GLY A 289 18.82 -26.58 1.42
CA GLY A 289 19.72 -25.80 0.54
C GLY A 289 20.80 -26.60 -0.19
N ASN A 290 20.58 -27.89 -0.43
CA ASN A 290 21.63 -28.82 -0.88
C ASN A 290 21.62 -29.00 -2.40
N ALA A 291 22.78 -28.88 -3.04
CA ALA A 291 23.00 -29.23 -4.44
C ALA A 291 23.94 -30.46 -4.58
N PRO A 292 23.91 -31.19 -5.70
CA PRO A 292 24.81 -32.31 -5.95
C PRO A 292 26.28 -31.89 -5.85
N SER A 293 27.03 -32.57 -5.00
CA SER A 293 28.49 -32.49 -4.91
C SER A 293 29.08 -33.83 -5.35
N GLY A 294 29.61 -33.89 -6.58
CA GLY A 294 30.40 -35.03 -7.03
C GLY A 294 31.75 -35.11 -6.29
N GLN A 295 32.46 -36.24 -6.41
CA GLN A 295 33.83 -36.38 -5.84
C GLN A 295 34.80 -35.31 -6.36
N ASP A 296 34.49 -34.71 -7.51
CA ASP A 296 35.27 -33.70 -8.21
C ASP A 296 34.81 -32.24 -7.95
N ASN A 297 33.74 -32.03 -7.16
CA ASN A 297 33.14 -30.72 -6.87
C ASN A 297 32.86 -29.84 -8.11
N ARG A 298 32.64 -30.44 -9.30
CA ARG A 298 32.46 -29.68 -10.55
C ARG A 298 31.29 -28.70 -10.53
N MET A 299 30.17 -29.10 -9.92
CA MET A 299 28.99 -28.22 -9.76
C MET A 299 29.35 -26.94 -8.99
N THR A 300 29.98 -27.09 -7.83
CA THR A 300 30.44 -25.95 -7.02
C THR A 300 31.40 -25.06 -7.78
N LYS A 301 32.30 -25.64 -8.58
CA LYS A 301 33.24 -24.88 -9.41
C LYS A 301 32.53 -24.02 -10.46
N VAL A 302 31.53 -24.58 -11.16
CA VAL A 302 30.70 -23.84 -12.12
C VAL A 302 30.02 -22.63 -11.47
N LEU A 303 29.44 -22.82 -10.29
CA LEU A 303 28.80 -21.74 -9.52
C LEU A 303 29.81 -20.67 -9.08
N ALA A 304 30.95 -21.09 -8.52
CA ALA A 304 32.01 -20.19 -8.08
C ALA A 304 32.59 -19.37 -9.25
N ASP A 305 32.80 -19.99 -10.40
CA ASP A 305 33.31 -19.32 -11.59
C ASP A 305 32.30 -18.34 -12.18
N ALA A 306 31.00 -18.59 -12.04
CA ALA A 306 29.96 -17.62 -12.41
C ALA A 306 29.90 -16.42 -11.45
N ILE A 307 30.06 -16.65 -10.14
CA ILE A 307 30.13 -15.58 -9.15
C ILE A 307 31.34 -14.69 -9.39
N LYS A 308 32.51 -15.26 -9.75
CA LYS A 308 33.68 -14.48 -10.17
C LYS A 308 33.45 -13.64 -11.44
N ARG A 309 32.51 -14.04 -12.32
CA ARG A 309 32.08 -13.24 -13.48
C ARG A 309 31.07 -12.14 -13.10
N GLY A 310 30.69 -12.04 -11.83
CA GLY A 310 29.74 -11.04 -11.33
C GLY A 310 28.28 -11.49 -11.32
N ILE A 311 27.99 -12.79 -11.48
CA ILE A 311 26.62 -13.31 -11.38
C ILE A 311 26.27 -13.55 -9.91
N VAL A 312 25.18 -12.94 -9.43
CA VAL A 312 24.66 -13.19 -8.08
C VAL A 312 23.80 -14.43 -8.09
N ILE A 313 24.17 -15.45 -7.31
CA ILE A 313 23.42 -16.70 -7.20
C ILE A 313 22.76 -16.76 -5.82
N VAL A 314 21.44 -16.92 -5.79
CA VAL A 314 20.63 -17.00 -4.58
C VAL A 314 20.05 -18.40 -4.46
N ASN A 315 20.35 -19.10 -3.37
CA ASN A 315 19.87 -20.44 -3.09
C ASN A 315 18.55 -20.38 -2.32
N VAL A 316 17.49 -20.95 -2.89
CA VAL A 316 16.18 -21.15 -2.25
C VAL A 316 15.86 -22.64 -2.19
N THR A 317 15.00 -23.05 -1.25
CA THR A 317 14.59 -24.44 -1.14
C THR A 317 13.44 -24.77 -2.10
N GLN A 318 13.43 -25.99 -2.63
CA GLN A 318 12.28 -26.56 -3.33
C GLN A 318 11.15 -26.98 -2.39
N CYS A 319 11.43 -27.09 -1.10
CA CYS A 319 10.43 -27.44 -0.10
C CYS A 319 9.44 -26.28 0.05
N LEU A 320 8.15 -26.62 0.17
CA LEU A 320 7.12 -25.60 0.35
C LEU A 320 7.36 -24.77 1.62
N SER A 321 7.78 -25.40 2.71
CA SER A 321 8.16 -24.74 3.97
C SER A 321 9.59 -25.07 4.37
N GLY A 322 10.14 -24.22 5.24
CA GLY A 322 11.51 -24.32 5.72
C GLY A 322 12.40 -23.17 5.25
N SER A 323 13.68 -23.25 5.61
CA SER A 323 14.69 -22.23 5.33
C SER A 323 15.96 -22.89 4.77
N VAL A 324 16.63 -22.21 3.85
CA VAL A 324 17.99 -22.56 3.45
C VAL A 324 18.94 -22.27 4.60
N SER A 325 19.56 -23.32 5.11
CA SER A 325 20.44 -23.25 6.28
C SER A 325 21.78 -23.92 5.97
N PRO A 326 22.92 -23.26 6.25
CA PRO A 326 24.23 -23.80 5.93
C PRO A 326 24.68 -24.92 6.90
N VAL A 327 23.78 -25.60 7.62
CA VAL A 327 24.17 -26.60 8.64
C VAL A 327 24.72 -27.90 8.02
N TYR A 328 24.37 -28.20 6.76
CA TYR A 328 24.88 -29.40 6.05
C TYR A 328 26.15 -29.12 5.23
N ALA A 329 27.04 -30.12 5.12
CA ALA A 329 28.34 -29.98 4.45
C ALA A 329 28.22 -29.52 2.97
N THR A 330 27.19 -29.95 2.26
CA THR A 330 26.89 -29.54 0.88
C THR A 330 26.36 -28.10 0.81
N GLY A 331 25.49 -27.68 1.74
CA GLY A 331 25.06 -26.28 1.90
C GLY A 331 26.21 -25.33 2.27
N MET A 332 27.11 -25.73 3.18
CA MET A 332 28.34 -25.00 3.50
C MET A 332 29.24 -24.80 2.27
N THR A 333 29.28 -25.80 1.39
CA THR A 333 30.11 -25.76 0.18
C THR A 333 29.60 -24.71 -0.81
N LEU A 334 28.28 -24.57 -0.95
CA LEU A 334 27.68 -23.50 -1.76
C LEU A 334 27.92 -22.12 -1.16
N SER A 335 27.74 -21.98 0.16
CA SER A 335 28.01 -20.71 0.85
C SER A 335 29.48 -20.28 0.71
N ARG A 336 30.43 -21.22 0.84
CA ARG A 336 31.86 -20.97 0.60
C ARG A 336 32.19 -20.61 -0.84
N ALA A 337 31.38 -21.04 -1.80
CA ALA A 337 31.52 -20.65 -3.21
C ALA A 337 31.01 -19.23 -3.49
N GLY A 338 30.37 -18.57 -2.51
CA GLY A 338 29.78 -17.23 -2.63
C GLY A 338 28.29 -17.23 -2.97
N VAL A 339 27.62 -18.39 -2.95
CA VAL A 339 26.17 -18.47 -3.16
C VAL A 339 25.46 -17.89 -1.94
N VAL A 340 24.52 -16.97 -2.19
CA VAL A 340 23.74 -16.30 -1.16
C VAL A 340 22.63 -17.22 -0.66
N ALA A 341 22.49 -17.36 0.66
CA ALA A 341 21.35 -18.05 1.24
C ALA A 341 20.10 -17.17 1.13
N GLY A 342 19.04 -17.67 0.48
CA GLY A 342 17.74 -17.01 0.40
C GLY A 342 16.88 -17.18 1.64
N GLY A 343 17.37 -17.89 2.67
CA GLY A 343 16.64 -18.17 3.90
C GLY A 343 15.31 -18.86 3.63
N ASP A 344 14.23 -18.30 4.18
CA ASP A 344 12.86 -18.82 4.06
C ASP A 344 11.99 -18.06 3.05
N MET A 345 12.61 -17.30 2.14
CA MET A 345 11.92 -16.65 1.02
C MET A 345 11.28 -17.68 0.09
N THR A 346 10.14 -17.32 -0.49
CA THR A 346 9.58 -18.05 -1.63
C THR A 346 10.41 -17.76 -2.91
N THR A 347 10.29 -18.61 -3.91
CA THR A 347 10.95 -18.40 -5.21
C THR A 347 10.49 -17.10 -5.88
N GLU A 348 9.20 -16.77 -5.76
CA GLU A 348 8.60 -15.54 -6.29
C GLU A 348 9.23 -14.29 -5.66
N ALA A 349 9.39 -14.30 -4.34
CA ALA A 349 10.02 -13.23 -3.59
C ALA A 349 11.50 -13.10 -3.93
N ALA A 350 12.24 -14.22 -3.96
CA ALA A 350 13.66 -14.21 -4.28
C ALA A 350 13.95 -13.69 -5.70
N LEU A 351 13.16 -14.13 -6.69
CA LEU A 351 13.33 -13.71 -8.08
C LEU A 351 13.06 -12.22 -8.26
N THR A 352 11.94 -11.74 -7.71
CA THR A 352 11.53 -10.34 -7.84
C THR A 352 12.42 -9.40 -7.02
N LYS A 353 12.88 -9.83 -5.84
CA LYS A 353 13.88 -9.10 -5.04
C LYS A 353 15.22 -8.99 -5.76
N LEU A 354 15.70 -10.08 -6.36
CA LEU A 354 16.95 -10.09 -7.11
C LEU A 354 16.87 -9.15 -8.32
N ALA A 355 15.78 -9.21 -9.09
CA ALA A 355 15.53 -8.30 -10.21
C ALA A 355 15.47 -6.83 -9.75
N TYR A 356 14.81 -6.57 -8.61
CA TYR A 356 14.71 -5.24 -8.02
C TYR A 356 16.07 -4.69 -7.58
N LEU A 357 16.90 -5.51 -6.91
CA LEU A 357 18.22 -5.09 -6.43
C LEU A 357 19.21 -4.86 -7.59
N LEU A 358 19.18 -5.72 -8.63
CA LEU A 358 19.99 -5.55 -9.84
C LEU A 358 19.61 -4.31 -10.67
N ALA A 359 18.41 -3.77 -10.44
CA ALA A 359 17.94 -2.53 -11.04
C ALA A 359 18.34 -1.27 -10.24
N MET A 360 19.04 -1.40 -9.11
CA MET A 360 19.58 -0.25 -8.39
C MET A 360 20.70 0.41 -9.21
N HIS A 361 20.77 1.74 -9.20
CA HIS A 361 21.72 2.51 -10.04
C HIS A 361 23.20 2.27 -9.68
N ASP A 362 23.44 1.90 -8.42
CA ASP A 362 24.71 1.64 -7.76
C ASP A 362 24.86 0.13 -7.44
N ALA A 363 24.04 -0.72 -8.08
CA ALA A 363 24.09 -2.16 -7.88
C ALA A 363 25.46 -2.72 -8.29
N THR A 364 26.15 -3.31 -7.33
CA THR A 364 27.30 -4.20 -7.55
C THR A 364 26.90 -5.62 -7.20
N PRO A 365 27.53 -6.65 -7.78
CA PRO A 365 27.27 -8.04 -7.38
C PRO A 365 27.38 -8.25 -5.87
N GLU A 366 28.34 -7.59 -5.22
CA GLU A 366 28.57 -7.65 -3.79
C GLU A 366 27.45 -6.97 -2.99
N SER A 367 26.99 -5.78 -3.40
CA SER A 367 25.90 -5.09 -2.72
C SER A 367 24.58 -5.86 -2.87
N VAL A 368 24.31 -6.39 -4.07
CA VAL A 368 23.11 -7.19 -4.34
C VAL A 368 23.15 -8.49 -3.54
N ALA A 369 24.29 -9.18 -3.49
CA ALA A 369 24.45 -10.39 -2.70
C ALA A 369 24.20 -10.15 -1.20
N ARG A 370 24.74 -9.05 -0.66
CA ARG A 370 24.49 -8.64 0.73
C ARG A 370 23.02 -8.31 0.97
N ASP A 371 22.42 -7.49 0.11
CA ASP A 371 21.06 -6.98 0.31
C ASP A 371 19.99 -8.08 0.07
N MET A 372 20.32 -9.14 -0.69
CA MET A 372 19.50 -10.34 -0.80
C MET A 372 19.29 -11.06 0.55
N SER A 373 20.27 -11.00 1.46
CA SER A 373 20.19 -11.59 2.80
C SER A 373 19.50 -10.73 3.84
N LEU A 374 19.12 -9.48 3.50
CA LEU A 374 18.43 -8.57 4.43
C LEU A 374 16.93 -8.62 4.21
N ASP A 375 16.13 -8.62 5.27
CA ASP A 375 14.68 -8.47 5.15
C ASP A 375 14.31 -7.02 4.77
N LEU A 376 13.84 -6.81 3.53
CA LEU A 376 13.52 -5.48 3.02
C LEU A 376 12.03 -5.12 3.15
N ARG A 377 11.14 -6.11 3.02
CA ARG A 377 9.69 -5.94 2.87
C ARG A 377 8.87 -7.01 3.58
N GLY A 378 9.49 -7.83 4.41
CA GLY A 378 8.87 -8.86 5.23
C GLY A 378 8.88 -10.22 4.56
N GLU A 379 9.63 -10.36 3.47
CA GLU A 379 9.77 -11.56 2.64
C GLU A 379 10.67 -12.63 3.26
N LEU A 380 11.55 -12.22 4.17
CA LEU A 380 12.57 -13.05 4.81
C LEU A 380 12.42 -12.95 6.33
N SER A 381 12.55 -14.06 7.05
CA SER A 381 12.51 -14.07 8.51
C SER A 381 13.91 -13.80 9.06
N ASP A 382 14.04 -12.78 9.91
CA ASP A 382 15.31 -12.48 10.57
C ASP A 382 15.53 -13.48 11.73
N HIS A 383 16.54 -14.35 11.63
CA HIS A 383 16.79 -15.42 12.62
C HIS A 383 17.37 -14.90 13.97
N HIS A 384 17.38 -13.59 14.21
CA HIS A 384 18.02 -12.95 15.36
C HIS A 384 17.15 -12.77 16.61
N HIS A 385 15.96 -13.37 16.69
CA HIS A 385 15.19 -13.35 17.95
C HIS A 385 14.83 -14.75 18.49
N PRO A 386 15.34 -15.14 19.66
CA PRO A 386 14.66 -16.14 20.48
C PRO A 386 13.35 -15.51 20.98
N LEU A 387 12.23 -15.81 20.30
CA LEU A 387 10.89 -15.48 20.77
C LEU A 387 10.49 -16.47 21.89
N PHE A 388 11.04 -16.28 23.08
CA PHE A 388 10.36 -16.73 24.29
C PHE A 388 9.24 -15.72 24.60
N ARG A 389 8.00 -16.09 24.31
CA ARG A 389 6.82 -15.39 24.83
C ARG A 389 6.07 -16.33 25.75
N HIS A 390 5.88 -15.89 26.99
CA HIS A 390 4.95 -16.52 27.93
C HIS A 390 3.50 -16.34 27.43
N PRO A 391 2.65 -17.37 27.55
CA PRO A 391 1.26 -17.28 27.12
C PRO A 391 0.42 -16.65 28.23
N ASP A 392 0.43 -15.32 28.32
CA ASP A 392 -0.45 -14.63 29.26
C ASP A 392 -1.60 -14.00 28.49
N GLY A 393 -2.66 -14.80 28.34
CA GLY A 393 -3.98 -14.33 28.01
C GLY A 393 -4.60 -13.64 29.23
N ALA A 394 -4.81 -12.33 29.12
CA ALA A 394 -5.91 -11.62 29.77
C ALA A 394 -6.22 -10.34 28.97
N LEU A 395 -7.50 -10.10 28.67
CA LEU A 395 -8.05 -8.74 28.49
C LEU A 395 -8.80 -8.41 29.78
N PRO A 396 -8.85 -7.15 30.32
CA PRO A 396 -9.04 -5.89 29.57
C PRO A 396 -8.45 -4.58 30.21
N ASP A 397 -7.62 -3.82 29.48
CA ASP A 397 -7.14 -2.47 29.90
C ASP A 397 -7.04 -1.44 28.73
N ARG A 398 -7.75 -1.72 27.63
CA ARG A 398 -7.65 -1.00 26.35
C ARG A 398 -7.95 0.50 26.47
N VAL A 399 -9.10 0.83 27.08
CA VAL A 399 -9.57 2.22 27.24
C VAL A 399 -8.69 3.00 28.22
N LYS A 400 -8.22 2.36 29.30
CA LYS A 400 -7.33 3.02 30.27
C LYS A 400 -5.99 3.36 29.64
N SER A 401 -5.41 2.43 28.88
CA SER A 401 -4.12 2.65 28.20
C SER A 401 -4.24 3.75 27.14
N LEU A 402 -5.31 3.74 26.33
CA LEU A 402 -5.60 4.83 25.38
C LEU A 402 -5.82 6.18 26.06
N THR A 403 -6.55 6.19 27.18
CA THR A 403 -6.84 7.42 27.94
C THR A 403 -5.58 7.98 28.59
N ALA A 404 -4.78 7.14 29.24
CA ALA A 404 -3.50 7.53 29.85
C ALA A 404 -2.52 8.06 28.78
N LEU A 405 -2.45 7.38 27.63
CA LEU A 405 -1.65 7.84 26.49
C LEU A 405 -2.15 9.20 25.98
N GLY A 406 -3.47 9.39 25.85
CA GLY A 406 -4.06 10.66 25.45
C GLY A 406 -3.72 11.82 26.41
N TYR A 407 -3.73 11.57 27.73
CA TYR A 407 -3.30 12.55 28.73
C TYR A 407 -1.81 12.89 28.63
N ALA A 408 -0.94 11.89 28.45
CA ALA A 408 0.50 12.11 28.28
C ALA A 408 0.79 13.01 27.06
N ILE A 409 0.11 12.73 25.93
CA ILE A 409 0.25 13.50 24.70
C ILE A 409 -0.24 14.94 24.87
N SER A 410 -1.38 15.16 25.54
CA SER A 410 -1.96 16.49 25.72
C SER A 410 -1.12 17.38 26.65
N HIS A 411 -0.39 16.78 27.59
CA HIS A 411 0.53 17.49 28.49
C HIS A 411 1.94 17.66 27.92
N GLY A 412 2.25 17.08 26.76
CA GLY A 412 3.60 17.14 26.18
C GLY A 412 4.63 16.25 26.89
N ASP A 413 4.18 15.23 27.65
CA ASP A 413 5.07 14.35 28.40
C ASP A 413 5.58 13.18 27.53
N LEU A 414 6.67 13.44 26.79
CA LEU A 414 7.31 12.42 25.95
C LEU A 414 7.81 11.22 26.78
N ALA A 415 8.30 11.43 28.00
CA ALA A 415 8.84 10.36 28.82
C ALA A 415 7.73 9.34 29.14
N GLN A 416 6.58 9.83 29.62
CA GLN A 416 5.42 9.00 29.89
C GLN A 416 4.88 8.32 28.62
N VAL A 417 4.85 9.02 27.47
CA VAL A 417 4.50 8.39 26.18
C VAL A 417 5.42 7.22 25.87
N THR A 418 6.74 7.40 25.99
CA THR A 418 7.70 6.32 25.68
C THR A 418 7.60 5.15 26.66
N ASP A 419 7.32 5.42 27.94
CA ASP A 419 7.18 4.37 28.96
C ASP A 419 5.92 3.53 28.73
N ILE A 420 4.79 4.16 28.38
CA ILE A 420 3.54 3.46 28.02
C ILE A 420 3.77 2.57 26.78
N MET A 421 4.48 3.08 25.78
CA MET A 421 4.71 2.38 24.51
C MET A 421 5.74 1.24 24.61
N ARG A 422 6.68 1.27 25.57
CA ARG A 422 7.65 0.18 25.82
C ARG A 422 6.99 -1.14 26.25
N GLY A 423 5.76 -1.11 26.77
CA GLY A 423 5.04 -2.30 27.25
C GLY A 423 4.53 -3.27 26.17
N GLY A 424 5.03 -3.19 24.92
CA GLY A 424 4.59 -4.06 23.82
C GLY A 424 3.21 -3.71 23.26
N GLN A 425 2.74 -2.48 23.45
CA GLN A 425 1.40 -2.03 23.05
C GLN A 425 1.37 -1.37 21.65
N GLU A 426 2.04 -1.98 20.66
CA GLU A 426 2.11 -1.45 19.28
C GLU A 426 0.74 -1.32 18.59
N TRP A 427 -0.28 -2.05 19.08
CA TRP A 427 -1.66 -1.92 18.62
C TRP A 427 -2.25 -0.52 18.89
N LEU A 428 -1.74 0.21 19.89
CA LEU A 428 -2.20 1.58 20.21
C LEU A 428 -1.96 2.57 19.08
N LEU A 429 -0.91 2.38 18.26
CA LEU A 429 -0.42 3.37 17.28
C LEU A 429 -1.49 3.88 16.30
N ASN A 430 -2.43 3.02 15.94
CA ASN A 430 -3.50 3.28 14.96
C ASN A 430 -4.89 3.01 15.56
N ASP A 431 -4.97 2.66 16.84
CA ASP A 431 -6.25 2.55 17.52
C ASP A 431 -6.79 3.95 17.83
N HIS A 432 -8.08 4.06 18.13
CA HIS A 432 -8.73 5.36 18.24
C HIS A 432 -9.57 5.51 19.52
N ASP A 433 -9.69 6.77 19.96
CA ASP A 433 -10.59 7.15 21.04
C ASP A 433 -12.08 7.15 20.59
N TYR A 434 -12.98 7.60 21.47
CA TYR A 434 -14.41 7.72 21.17
C TYR A 434 -14.74 8.72 20.05
N SER A 435 -13.83 9.67 19.78
CA SER A 435 -13.94 10.64 18.70
C SER A 435 -13.27 10.15 17.41
N GLY A 436 -12.73 8.93 17.39
CA GLY A 436 -12.01 8.38 16.26
C GLY A 436 -10.58 8.93 16.11
N ASN A 437 -10.06 9.67 17.10
CA ASN A 437 -8.69 10.19 17.06
C ASN A 437 -7.71 9.09 17.44
N THR A 438 -6.71 8.87 16.60
CA THR A 438 -5.54 8.03 16.94
C THR A 438 -4.52 8.81 17.77
N PRO A 439 -3.52 8.16 18.41
CA PRO A 439 -2.44 8.88 19.09
C PRO A 439 -1.76 9.95 18.21
N LEU A 440 -1.64 9.70 16.91
CA LEU A 440 -1.07 10.66 15.97
C LEU A 440 -1.97 11.89 15.75
N HIS A 441 -3.30 11.74 15.79
CA HIS A 441 -4.22 12.90 15.74
C HIS A 441 -4.01 13.80 16.96
N LEU A 442 -3.88 13.22 18.15
CA LEU A 442 -3.65 13.96 19.39
C LEU A 442 -2.27 14.64 19.36
N ALA A 443 -1.24 13.92 18.89
CA ALA A 443 0.12 14.43 18.78
C ALA A 443 0.24 15.56 17.75
N ALA A 444 -0.56 15.54 16.68
CA ALA A 444 -0.59 16.60 15.67
C ALA A 444 -1.06 17.95 16.21
N THR A 445 -1.74 17.98 17.36
CA THR A 445 -2.17 19.19 18.07
C THR A 445 -1.52 19.34 19.44
N SER A 446 -0.53 18.51 19.77
CA SER A 446 0.21 18.56 21.03
C SER A 446 1.14 19.79 21.06
N PRO A 447 1.47 20.33 22.24
CA PRO A 447 2.51 21.36 22.35
C PRO A 447 3.91 20.86 21.96
N GLU A 448 4.19 19.55 22.06
CA GLU A 448 5.54 19.00 21.92
C GLU A 448 5.71 18.20 20.61
N ILE A 449 6.40 18.81 19.63
CA ILE A 449 6.67 18.18 18.32
C ILE A 449 7.45 16.87 18.42
N SER A 450 8.25 16.69 19.48
CA SER A 450 9.00 15.46 19.71
C SER A 450 8.08 14.25 19.89
N ILE A 451 6.87 14.42 20.44
CA ILE A 451 5.86 13.36 20.55
C ILE A 451 5.31 13.00 19.17
N LEU A 452 5.01 13.99 18.34
CA LEU A 452 4.59 13.76 16.95
C LEU A 452 5.67 12.97 16.18
N ARG A 453 6.93 13.41 16.29
CA ARG A 453 8.07 12.71 15.68
C ARG A 453 8.21 11.28 16.19
N TYR A 454 8.04 11.07 17.49
CA TYR A 454 8.11 9.75 18.10
C TYR A 454 7.11 8.80 17.45
N PHE A 455 5.83 9.16 17.36
CA PHE A 455 4.82 8.29 16.75
C PHE A 455 5.06 8.01 15.26
N LEU A 456 5.56 9.00 14.50
CA LEU A 456 5.91 8.80 13.10
C LEU A 456 7.06 7.80 12.92
N LEU A 457 8.10 7.88 13.75
CA LEU A 457 9.22 6.94 13.73
C LEU A 457 8.84 5.52 14.20
N HIS A 458 7.73 5.38 14.92
CA HIS A 458 7.19 4.08 15.36
C HIS A 458 6.06 3.57 14.44
N GLY A 459 5.79 4.25 13.32
CA GLY A 459 4.89 3.77 12.27
C GLY A 459 3.40 4.04 12.46
N SER A 460 3.03 5.10 13.19
CA SER A 460 1.65 5.60 13.17
C SER A 460 1.24 6.07 11.77
N SER A 461 0.02 5.72 11.35
CA SER A 461 -0.51 6.11 10.03
C SER A 461 -0.91 7.57 10.00
N VAL A 462 -0.38 8.30 9.01
CA VAL A 462 -0.72 9.70 8.72
C VAL A 462 -2.03 9.87 7.93
N HIS A 463 -2.65 8.76 7.49
CA HIS A 463 -3.81 8.77 6.58
C HIS A 463 -5.14 8.41 7.25
N LEU A 464 -5.12 8.01 8.53
CA LEU A 464 -6.34 7.73 9.26
C LEU A 464 -7.12 9.02 9.49
N ARG A 465 -8.45 8.96 9.36
CA ARG A 465 -9.38 10.07 9.59
C ARG A 465 -10.23 9.77 10.82
N ASN A 466 -10.44 10.78 11.66
CA ASN A 466 -11.30 10.67 12.84
C ASN A 466 -12.80 10.66 12.48
N ASN A 467 -13.68 10.64 13.48
CA ASN A 467 -15.13 10.61 13.27
C ASN A 467 -15.69 11.88 12.59
N THR A 468 -14.89 12.94 12.45
CA THR A 468 -15.24 14.17 11.70
C THR A 468 -14.63 14.21 10.29
N GLY A 469 -14.01 13.11 9.87
CA GLY A 469 -13.38 13.00 8.56
C GLY A 469 -12.02 13.66 8.45
N LYS A 470 -11.37 14.03 9.57
CA LYS A 470 -10.13 14.81 9.56
C LYS A 470 -8.91 13.96 9.86
N THR A 471 -7.85 14.14 9.07
CA THR A 471 -6.52 13.58 9.26
C THR A 471 -5.70 14.36 10.29
N PRO A 472 -4.61 13.79 10.84
CA PRO A 472 -3.68 14.54 11.68
C PRO A 472 -3.14 15.81 11.01
N LEU A 473 -2.89 15.76 9.69
CA LEU A 473 -2.43 16.92 8.92
C LEU A 473 -3.46 18.05 8.90
N PHE A 474 -4.74 17.75 8.68
CA PHE A 474 -5.80 18.75 8.72
C PHE A 474 -5.90 19.39 10.11
N LEU A 475 -5.81 18.60 11.18
CA LEU A 475 -5.87 19.12 12.55
C LEU A 475 -4.68 20.06 12.86
N ALA A 476 -3.45 19.68 12.50
CA ALA A 476 -2.27 20.54 12.68
C ALA A 476 -2.37 21.86 11.90
N ALA A 477 -2.82 21.80 10.63
CA ALA A 477 -3.02 23.00 9.80
C ALA A 477 -4.13 23.90 10.36
N ASN A 478 -5.22 23.30 10.84
CA ASN A 478 -6.29 24.05 11.49
C ASN A 478 -5.87 24.63 12.85
N ALA A 479 -4.94 24.00 13.57
CA ALA A 479 -4.38 24.53 14.81
C ALA A 479 -3.36 25.66 14.57
N GLY A 480 -2.83 25.82 13.36
CA GLY A 480 -1.81 26.84 13.09
C GLY A 480 -0.37 26.38 13.37
N LEU A 481 -0.14 25.08 13.55
CA LEU A 481 1.14 24.52 13.98
C LEU A 481 2.04 24.21 12.77
N VAL A 482 2.81 25.20 12.34
CA VAL A 482 3.66 25.15 11.13
C VAL A 482 4.62 23.96 11.14
N ASP A 483 5.39 23.78 12.23
CA ASP A 483 6.39 22.71 12.32
C ASP A 483 5.73 21.31 12.29
N HIS A 484 4.52 21.18 12.83
CA HIS A 484 3.78 19.93 12.83
C HIS A 484 3.26 19.61 11.42
N VAL A 485 2.75 20.61 10.71
CA VAL A 485 2.34 20.49 9.30
C VAL A 485 3.53 20.07 8.46
N GLU A 486 4.68 20.73 8.62
CA GLU A 486 5.88 20.38 7.86
C GLU A 486 6.32 18.93 8.12
N LEU A 487 6.38 18.52 9.39
CA LEU A 487 6.79 17.16 9.76
C LEU A 487 5.83 16.10 9.19
N LEU A 488 4.51 16.30 9.31
CA LEU A 488 3.50 15.40 8.75
C LEU A 488 3.59 15.31 7.23
N ARG A 489 3.80 16.45 6.56
CA ARG A 489 3.98 16.49 5.10
C ARG A 489 5.21 15.71 4.66
N ARG A 490 6.35 15.89 5.34
CA ARG A 490 7.59 15.12 5.09
C ARG A 490 7.39 13.61 5.27
N SER A 491 6.50 13.20 6.16
CA SER A 491 6.08 11.80 6.35
C SER A 491 5.04 11.30 5.34
N GLY A 492 4.74 12.05 4.28
CA GLY A 492 3.80 11.63 3.24
C GLY A 492 2.33 11.98 3.48
N ALA A 493 2.00 12.68 4.56
CA ALA A 493 0.63 13.08 4.84
C ALA A 493 0.06 13.98 3.73
N HIS A 494 -1.22 13.77 3.40
CA HIS A 494 -1.95 14.60 2.46
C HIS A 494 -3.41 14.71 2.87
N LEU A 495 -4.06 15.79 2.44
CA LEU A 495 -5.48 15.97 2.64
C LEU A 495 -6.24 15.05 1.68
N HIS A 496 -7.25 14.36 2.20
CA HIS A 496 -8.16 13.54 1.41
C HIS A 496 -9.18 14.44 0.68
N ALA A 497 -9.79 13.90 -0.37
CA ALA A 497 -10.69 14.66 -1.24
C ALA A 497 -11.90 15.27 -0.52
N ASP A 498 -12.39 14.65 0.55
CA ASP A 498 -13.46 15.15 1.42
C ASP A 498 -13.00 16.23 2.40
N GLU A 499 -11.69 16.33 2.66
CA GLU A 499 -11.11 17.40 3.49
C GLU A 499 -10.86 18.68 2.70
N LEU A 500 -10.59 18.57 1.40
CA LEU A 500 -10.14 19.67 0.54
C LEU A 500 -11.09 20.87 0.55
N ALA A 501 -12.41 20.65 0.38
CA ALA A 501 -13.37 21.75 0.35
C ALA A 501 -13.37 22.59 1.64
N VAL A 502 -13.21 21.94 2.81
CA VAL A 502 -13.13 22.63 4.10
C VAL A 502 -11.76 23.29 4.27
N ALA A 503 -10.69 22.62 3.83
CA ALA A 503 -9.33 23.15 3.87
C ALA A 503 -9.19 24.42 3.01
N GLU A 504 -9.77 24.45 1.81
CA GLU A 504 -9.84 25.62 0.93
C GLU A 504 -10.57 26.79 1.58
N LEU A 505 -11.66 26.53 2.31
CA LEU A 505 -12.35 27.58 3.05
C LEU A 505 -11.47 28.17 4.16
N HIS A 506 -10.75 27.34 4.91
CA HIS A 506 -9.82 27.81 5.93
C HIS A 506 -8.58 28.52 5.33
N ALA A 507 -8.14 28.09 4.15
CA ALA A 507 -7.03 28.69 3.41
C ALA A 507 -7.31 30.17 3.07
N ARG A 508 -8.57 30.58 2.89
CA ARG A 508 -8.94 32.00 2.73
C ARG A 508 -8.56 32.89 3.93
N ARG A 509 -8.46 32.30 5.13
CA ARG A 509 -8.11 33.02 6.37
C ARG A 509 -6.63 32.87 6.73
N ARG A 510 -6.03 31.71 6.45
CA ARG A 510 -4.63 31.39 6.75
C ARG A 510 -3.95 30.73 5.54
N PRO A 511 -3.68 31.48 4.46
CA PRO A 511 -3.25 30.89 3.19
C PRO A 511 -1.95 30.10 3.32
N ASP A 512 -0.97 30.62 4.07
CA ASP A 512 0.38 30.05 4.12
C ASP A 512 0.40 28.63 4.70
N ILE A 513 -0.28 28.40 5.83
CA ILE A 513 -0.27 27.09 6.49
C ILE A 513 -1.08 26.04 5.70
N TRP A 514 -2.17 26.45 5.06
CA TRP A 514 -2.97 25.54 4.25
C TRP A 514 -2.30 25.25 2.90
N ALA A 515 -1.55 26.20 2.34
CA ALA A 515 -0.66 25.94 1.22
C ALA A 515 0.43 24.93 1.58
N MET A 516 1.05 25.05 2.76
CA MET A 516 1.99 24.05 3.27
C MET A 516 1.35 22.66 3.44
N ALA A 517 0.09 22.61 3.90
CA ALA A 517 -0.69 21.38 4.00
C ALA A 517 -1.07 20.77 2.62
N GLY A 518 -0.83 21.49 1.53
CA GLY A 518 -1.06 21.03 0.16
C GLY A 518 -2.40 21.44 -0.45
N VAL A 519 -2.98 22.56 0.01
CA VAL A 519 -4.11 23.22 -0.65
C VAL A 519 -3.57 24.12 -1.76
N ASP A 520 -3.96 23.83 -3.01
CA ASP A 520 -3.62 24.67 -4.15
C ASP A 520 -4.54 25.90 -4.18
N LEU A 521 -4.08 27.02 -3.62
CA LEU A 521 -4.80 28.28 -3.72
C LEU A 521 -4.63 28.87 -5.13
N PRO A 522 -5.70 29.23 -5.86
CA PRO A 522 -5.56 30.00 -7.07
C PRO A 522 -4.83 31.31 -6.72
N LYS A 523 -3.74 31.60 -7.44
CA LYS A 523 -3.02 32.86 -7.30
C LYS A 523 -4.05 33.98 -7.46
N LEU A 524 -4.28 34.76 -6.41
CA LEU A 524 -5.05 36.00 -6.50
C LEU A 524 -4.35 36.87 -7.54
N ASN A 525 -4.94 36.99 -8.74
CA ASN A 525 -4.54 38.03 -9.66
C ASN A 525 -4.76 39.36 -8.95
N ASN A 526 -3.71 40.18 -8.86
CA ASN A 526 -3.75 41.56 -8.38
C ASN A 526 -4.55 42.46 -9.34
N ALA A 527 -5.82 42.14 -9.59
CA ALA A 527 -6.75 42.96 -10.34
C ALA A 527 -7.77 43.66 -9.42
N ASP A 528 -8.04 43.11 -8.24
CA ASP A 528 -9.07 43.65 -7.33
C ASP A 528 -8.52 44.63 -6.26
N ALA A 529 -7.19 44.82 -6.19
CA ALA A 529 -6.57 45.81 -5.31
C ALA A 529 -6.56 47.25 -5.90
N ALA A 530 -6.98 47.43 -7.15
CA ALA A 530 -6.94 48.72 -7.84
C ALA A 530 -8.28 49.50 -7.86
N VAL A 531 -9.36 48.97 -7.28
CA VAL A 531 -10.69 49.63 -7.34
C VAL A 531 -11.03 50.48 -6.10
N ASN A 532 -10.21 50.45 -5.05
CA ASN A 532 -10.48 51.21 -3.80
C ASN A 532 -9.46 52.32 -3.47
N SER A 533 -8.75 52.87 -4.46
CA SER A 533 -7.85 54.03 -4.26
C SER A 533 -8.21 55.30 -5.04
N SER A 534 -9.39 55.36 -5.67
CA SER A 534 -9.87 56.57 -6.37
C SER A 534 -11.23 57.04 -5.84
N SER A 535 -11.26 57.53 -4.60
CA SER A 535 -12.34 58.40 -4.11
C SER A 535 -11.82 59.36 -3.03
N ASN A 536 -10.93 60.26 -3.42
CA ASN A 536 -10.76 61.52 -2.70
C ASN A 536 -10.11 62.57 -3.62
N THR A 537 -10.93 63.36 -4.31
CA THR A 537 -10.61 64.76 -4.65
C THR A 537 -11.89 65.56 -4.88
N ASN A 538 -12.03 66.63 -4.06
CA ASN A 538 -12.72 67.89 -4.29
C ASN A 538 -14.27 67.87 -4.36
N GLY A 539 -15.01 68.77 -3.69
CA GLY A 539 -14.60 69.99 -3.02
C GLY A 539 -15.77 70.64 -2.28
N SER A 540 -15.40 71.41 -1.28
CA SER A 540 -16.21 72.37 -0.55
C SER A 540 -16.54 73.58 -1.43
N SER A 541 -17.82 73.96 -1.50
CA SER A 541 -18.18 75.37 -1.69
C SER A 541 -19.60 75.67 -1.23
N SER A 542 -19.63 76.56 -0.25
CA SER A 542 -20.72 77.35 0.31
C SER A 542 -21.80 77.81 -0.67
N SER A 543 -23.04 77.69 -0.22
CA SER A 543 -24.22 78.39 -0.71
C SER A 543 -24.19 79.88 -0.34
N SER A 544 -24.36 80.76 -1.32
CA SER A 544 -24.79 82.14 -1.10
C SER A 544 -25.81 82.55 -2.16
N ASN A 545 -26.94 83.07 -1.68
CA ASN A 545 -28.08 83.56 -2.43
C ASN A 545 -27.74 84.80 -3.26
N GLY A 546 -28.41 84.98 -4.40
CA GLY A 546 -28.46 86.27 -5.08
C GLY A 546 -28.99 86.23 -6.52
N THR A 547 -30.28 85.98 -6.71
CA THR A 547 -30.97 86.29 -7.97
C THR A 547 -31.68 87.65 -7.84
N GLY A 548 -31.07 88.68 -8.42
CA GLY A 548 -31.74 89.95 -8.73
C GLY A 548 -31.68 90.15 -10.23
N ASN A 549 -32.79 89.93 -10.93
CA ASN A 549 -32.94 90.30 -12.32
C ASN A 549 -34.23 91.10 -12.48
N GLY A 550 -34.11 92.31 -13.02
CA GLY A 550 -35.24 93.19 -13.22
C GLY A 550 -34.92 94.29 -14.23
N LYS A 551 -35.68 94.25 -15.33
CA LYS A 551 -36.10 95.29 -16.31
C LYS A 551 -35.73 94.89 -17.75
N GLY A 552 -36.65 94.90 -18.71
CA GLY A 552 -38.06 95.24 -18.68
C GLY A 552 -38.71 95.15 -20.07
N LYS A 553 -40.04 94.96 -20.03
CA LYS A 553 -41.12 95.27 -20.97
C LYS A 553 -41.04 94.83 -22.45
N ASP A 554 -42.13 94.16 -22.80
CA ASP A 554 -42.72 93.84 -24.11
C ASP A 554 -42.06 92.74 -24.94
#